data_AF-A0A2S5L8D7-F1
#
_entry.id   AF-A0A2S5L8D7-F1
#
_cell.length_a   1.000
_cell.length_b   1.000
_cell.length_c   1.000
_cell.angle_alpha   90.00
_cell.angle_beta   90.00
_cell.angle_gamma   90.00
#
_symmetry.space_group_name_H-M   'P 1'
#
loop_
_entity.id
_entity.type
_entity.pdbx_description
1 polymer ?
#
loop_
_entity_poly.entity_id
_entity_poly.type
_entity_poly.pdbx_seq_one_letter_code
_entity_poly.pdbx_strand_id
1 'polypeptide(L)'
;MKNLLSTFALFLTLTTTAMAGTTVLNVEIGKTTRQQFVTEMETKAELINKGINKYSSGEMLQTSGKAYDIEGLYSVLFIFDANNLLAGVVMNMNKNAFDRVYLAIGSKYKVVKLEKPFVGNRYAKFKTKDATIEIVAPHLSFEMDVNYLSTELEKQFKKISQEESNAKKRQEARQF
;
A
#
# COMPACT_ATOMS: atom_id res chain seq x y z
N MET A 1 -37.96 -57.23 14.42
CA MET A 1 -36.84 -56.72 13.60
C MET A 1 -37.10 -55.24 13.37
N LYS A 2 -36.29 -54.36 13.97
CA LYS A 2 -36.51 -52.90 13.98
C LYS A 2 -35.84 -52.29 12.74
N ASN A 3 -36.63 -51.68 11.86
CA ASN A 3 -36.12 -50.98 10.68
C ASN A 3 -35.57 -49.61 11.12
N LEU A 4 -34.28 -49.41 10.87
CA LEU A 4 -33.52 -48.21 11.21
C LEU A 4 -33.75 -47.15 10.13
N LEU A 5 -34.45 -46.05 10.48
CA LEU A 5 -34.45 -44.84 9.65
C LEU A 5 -33.04 -44.24 9.68
N SER A 6 -32.40 -44.10 8.52
CA SER A 6 -31.16 -43.35 8.37
C SER A 6 -31.49 -42.02 7.70
N THR A 7 -31.54 -40.95 8.50
CA THR A 7 -31.64 -39.57 8.02
C THR A 7 -30.25 -39.07 7.63
N PHE A 8 -30.03 -38.88 6.34
CA PHE A 8 -28.81 -38.29 5.79
C PHE A 8 -28.90 -36.76 5.91
N ALA A 9 -28.23 -36.18 6.92
CA ALA A 9 -28.14 -34.73 7.08
C ALA A 9 -27.05 -34.18 6.14
N LEU A 10 -27.47 -33.53 5.05
CA LEU A 10 -26.59 -32.84 4.11
C LEU A 10 -26.12 -31.51 4.73
N PHE A 11 -24.92 -31.49 5.30
CA PHE A 11 -24.26 -30.26 5.75
C PHE A 11 -23.79 -29.45 4.54
N LEU A 12 -24.53 -28.39 4.19
CA LEU A 12 -24.14 -27.42 3.17
C LEU A 12 -23.07 -26.49 3.79
N THR A 13 -21.79 -26.79 3.58
CA THR A 13 -20.70 -25.89 3.97
C THR A 13 -20.67 -24.70 3.03
N LEU A 14 -21.24 -23.56 3.47
CA LEU A 14 -20.99 -22.27 2.83
C LEU A 14 -19.51 -21.93 3.01
N THR A 15 -18.69 -22.20 2.01
CA THR A 15 -17.33 -21.69 1.94
C THR A 15 -17.40 -20.19 1.73
N THR A 16 -17.37 -19.42 2.81
CA THR A 16 -17.11 -17.98 2.70
C THR A 16 -15.70 -17.84 2.14
N THR A 17 -15.58 -17.37 0.90
CA THR A 17 -14.30 -16.93 0.38
C THR A 17 -13.90 -15.72 1.23
N ALA A 18 -13.07 -15.95 2.25
CA ALA A 18 -12.43 -14.89 2.99
C ALA A 18 -11.62 -14.08 1.98
N MET A 19 -12.19 -12.95 1.56
CA MET A 19 -11.51 -12.01 0.67
C MET A 19 -10.34 -11.45 1.47
N ALA A 20 -9.14 -11.96 1.21
CA ALA A 20 -7.92 -11.46 1.83
C ALA A 20 -7.78 -9.95 1.53
N GLY A 21 -7.44 -9.17 2.55
CA GLY A 21 -7.20 -7.74 2.38
C GLY A 21 -5.91 -7.48 1.60
N THR A 22 -5.61 -6.21 1.37
CA THR A 22 -4.38 -5.83 0.67
C THR A 22 -3.16 -6.07 1.54
N THR A 23 -2.25 -6.93 1.10
CA THR A 23 -1.05 -7.32 1.84
C THR A 23 0.23 -6.92 1.10
N VAL A 24 1.24 -6.54 1.88
CA VAL A 24 2.55 -6.13 1.40
C VAL A 24 3.56 -6.36 2.52
N LEU A 25 4.72 -6.96 2.23
CA LEU A 25 5.78 -7.22 3.23
C LEU A 25 5.26 -7.87 4.54
N ASN A 26 4.33 -8.83 4.42
CA ASN A 26 3.66 -9.54 5.52
C ASN A 26 2.78 -8.69 6.44
N VAL A 27 2.50 -7.43 6.09
CA VAL A 27 1.51 -6.58 6.78
C VAL A 27 0.27 -6.38 5.91
N GLU A 28 -0.87 -6.09 6.54
CA GLU A 28 -2.16 -5.94 5.90
C GLU A 28 -2.71 -4.51 6.12
N ILE A 29 -3.05 -3.84 5.02
CA ILE A 29 -3.62 -2.50 5.02
C ILE A 29 -4.97 -2.53 5.75
N GLY A 30 -5.18 -1.57 6.66
CA GLY A 30 -6.40 -1.42 7.46
C GLY A 30 -6.57 -2.44 8.58
N LYS A 31 -5.60 -3.35 8.79
CA LYS A 31 -5.68 -4.37 9.86
C LYS A 31 -4.46 -4.43 10.75
N THR A 32 -3.25 -4.40 10.19
CA THR A 32 -2.04 -4.47 11.01
C THR A 32 -1.97 -3.26 11.93
N THR A 33 -1.87 -3.50 13.24
CA THR A 33 -1.73 -2.41 14.21
C THR A 33 -0.27 -1.95 14.32
N ARG A 34 -0.06 -0.70 14.73
CA ARG A 34 1.27 -0.16 15.02
C ARG A 34 2.03 -1.00 16.04
N GLN A 35 1.35 -1.48 17.08
CA GLN A 35 1.99 -2.33 18.09
C GLN A 35 2.43 -3.68 17.51
N GLN A 36 1.57 -4.35 16.73
CA GLN A 36 1.90 -5.61 16.08
C GLN A 36 3.11 -5.44 15.14
N PHE A 37 3.10 -4.37 14.34
CA PHE A 37 4.20 -4.06 13.44
C PHE A 37 5.52 -3.84 14.19
N VAL A 38 5.51 -3.03 15.24
CA VAL A 38 6.73 -2.74 16.02
C VAL A 38 7.28 -4.01 16.65
N THR A 39 6.45 -4.80 17.31
CA THR A 39 6.87 -6.07 17.93
C THR A 39 7.46 -7.04 16.89
N GLU A 40 6.92 -7.09 15.67
CA GLU A 40 7.47 -7.93 14.61
C GLU A 40 8.83 -7.41 14.09
N MET A 41 8.98 -6.09 13.98
CA MET A 41 10.14 -5.47 13.34
C MET A 41 11.32 -5.20 14.27
N GLU A 42 11.11 -5.10 15.58
CA GLU A 42 12.16 -4.83 16.58
C GLU A 42 13.36 -5.78 16.49
N THR A 43 13.15 -7.01 16.02
CA THR A 43 14.22 -8.02 15.84
C THR A 43 14.80 -8.07 14.41
N LYS A 44 14.15 -7.40 13.44
CA LYS A 44 14.45 -7.48 12.00
C LYS A 44 15.11 -6.23 11.45
N ALA A 45 14.76 -5.05 11.98
CA ALA A 45 15.23 -3.78 11.47
C ALA A 45 15.22 -2.68 12.53
N GLU A 46 16.09 -1.69 12.35
CA GLU A 46 15.95 -0.40 13.04
C GLU A 46 14.68 0.32 12.55
N LEU A 47 13.90 0.84 13.49
CA LEU A 47 12.70 1.63 13.24
C LEU A 47 13.00 3.12 13.47
N ILE A 48 12.94 3.91 12.40
CA ILE A 48 13.13 5.36 12.46
C ILE A 48 11.76 6.04 12.50
N ASN A 49 11.47 6.80 13.56
CA ASN A 49 10.26 7.61 13.63
C ASN A 49 10.36 8.81 12.67
N LYS A 50 9.39 8.95 11.76
CA LYS A 50 9.32 10.03 10.75
C LYS A 50 8.26 11.09 11.08
N GLY A 51 7.72 11.06 12.29
CA GLY A 51 6.72 12.00 12.79
C GLY A 51 5.30 11.56 12.44
N ILE A 52 4.38 12.52 12.50
CA ILE A 52 2.95 12.30 12.22
C ILE A 52 2.67 12.60 10.75
N ASN A 53 1.97 11.70 10.07
CA ASN A 53 1.55 11.91 8.70
C ASN A 53 0.42 12.94 8.64
N LYS A 54 0.59 13.94 7.76
CA LYS A 54 -0.38 15.02 7.57
C LYS A 54 -1.76 14.56 7.08
N TYR A 55 -1.83 13.45 6.34
CA TYR A 55 -3.05 13.01 5.66
C TYR A 55 -3.81 11.95 6.46
N SER A 56 -3.13 11.13 7.25
CA SER A 56 -3.75 10.10 8.10
C SER A 56 -3.85 10.48 9.58
N SER A 57 -3.12 11.51 10.01
CA SER A 57 -2.94 11.92 11.42
C SER A 57 -2.33 10.84 12.32
N GLY A 58 -1.77 9.77 11.76
CA GLY A 58 -1.09 8.71 12.51
C GLY A 58 0.43 8.76 12.38
N GLU A 59 1.11 7.97 13.20
CA GLU A 59 2.58 7.88 13.19
C GLU A 59 3.12 7.33 11.86
N MET A 60 4.35 7.71 11.55
CA MET A 60 5.12 7.14 10.45
C MET A 60 6.40 6.50 10.98
N LEU A 61 6.63 5.24 10.59
CA LEU A 61 7.83 4.50 10.94
C LEU A 61 8.54 4.07 9.65
N GLN A 62 9.84 4.25 9.58
CA GLN A 62 10.64 3.90 8.43
C GLN A 62 11.66 2.82 8.77
N THR A 63 11.87 1.89 7.85
CA THR A 63 12.90 0.85 7.92
C THR A 63 13.82 0.93 6.72
N SER A 64 15.03 0.37 6.87
CA SER A 64 15.93 0.13 5.75
C SER A 64 15.41 -1.00 4.87
N GLY A 65 15.53 -0.83 3.55
CA GLY A 65 15.15 -1.87 2.59
C GLY A 65 15.93 -3.18 2.72
N LYS A 66 17.11 -3.12 3.36
CA LYS A 66 17.97 -4.30 3.63
C LYS A 66 17.29 -5.37 4.48
N ALA A 67 16.23 -5.02 5.23
CA ALA A 67 15.53 -5.95 6.10
C ALA A 67 14.60 -6.95 5.37
N TYR A 68 14.34 -6.75 4.08
CA TYR A 68 13.29 -7.50 3.36
C TYR A 68 13.80 -8.46 2.29
N ASP A 69 15.13 -8.57 2.11
CA ASP A 69 15.75 -9.38 1.03
C ASP A 69 15.18 -9.09 -0.37
N ILE A 70 14.88 -7.81 -0.63
CA ILE A 70 14.36 -7.33 -1.92
C ILE A 70 15.45 -6.51 -2.60
N GLU A 71 15.97 -7.02 -3.71
CA GLU A 71 16.98 -6.34 -4.51
C GLU A 71 16.50 -4.94 -4.95
N GLY A 72 17.33 -3.93 -4.68
CA GLY A 72 17.06 -2.54 -5.06
C GLY A 72 16.00 -1.84 -4.21
N LEU A 73 15.56 -2.41 -3.09
CA LEU A 73 14.75 -1.71 -2.08
C LEU A 73 15.66 -0.85 -1.19
N TYR A 74 15.42 0.46 -1.18
CA TYR A 74 16.22 1.41 -0.41
C TYR A 74 15.61 1.68 0.96
N SER A 75 14.32 1.99 1.00
CA SER A 75 13.60 2.22 2.27
C SER A 75 12.13 1.83 2.17
N VAL A 76 11.52 1.59 3.34
CA VAL A 76 10.09 1.35 3.47
C VAL A 76 9.53 2.27 4.56
N LEU A 77 8.55 3.09 4.21
CA LEU A 77 7.81 3.94 5.12
C LEU A 77 6.44 3.33 5.38
N PHE A 78 6.15 3.05 6.64
CA PHE A 78 4.85 2.60 7.13
C PHE A 78 4.11 3.79 7.72
N ILE A 79 2.89 4.02 7.23
CA ILE A 79 2.04 5.14 7.64
C ILE A 79 0.84 4.55 8.36
N PHE A 80 0.65 4.90 9.63
CA PHE A 80 -0.52 4.50 10.41
C PHE A 80 -1.60 5.59 10.35
N ASP A 81 -2.84 5.23 10.63
CA ASP A 81 -3.93 6.18 10.86
C ASP A 81 -4.05 6.59 12.34
N ALA A 82 -4.99 7.49 12.63
CA ALA A 82 -5.27 7.95 13.99
C ALA A 82 -5.76 6.82 14.94
N ASN A 83 -6.22 5.68 14.39
CA ASN A 83 -6.60 4.49 15.17
C ASN A 83 -5.44 3.49 15.32
N ASN A 84 -4.22 3.87 14.92
CA ASN A 84 -3.03 3.03 14.91
C ASN A 84 -3.12 1.80 14.00
N LEU A 85 -3.96 1.85 12.96
CA LEU A 85 -4.03 0.83 11.90
C LEU A 85 -3.17 1.24 10.71
N LEU A 86 -2.56 0.27 10.04
CA LEU A 86 -1.70 0.53 8.88
C LEU A 86 -2.52 1.13 7.73
N ALA A 87 -2.28 2.39 7.41
CA ALA A 87 -2.99 3.13 6.37
C ALA A 87 -2.23 3.16 5.04
N GLY A 88 -0.90 3.03 5.07
CA GLY A 88 -0.12 2.94 3.84
C GLY A 88 1.30 2.40 4.03
N VAL A 89 1.86 1.92 2.93
CA VAL A 89 3.26 1.51 2.80
C VAL A 89 3.83 2.16 1.56
N VAL A 90 4.93 2.90 1.71
CA VAL A 90 5.66 3.54 0.62
C VAL A 90 7.04 2.92 0.55
N MET A 91 7.32 2.22 -0.55
CA MET A 91 8.64 1.63 -0.80
C MET A 91 9.39 2.48 -1.81
N ASN A 92 10.57 2.94 -1.44
CA ASN A 92 11.47 3.64 -2.35
C ASN A 92 12.51 2.64 -2.87
N MET A 93 12.65 2.56 -4.20
CA MET A 93 13.37 1.48 -4.87
C MET A 93 14.13 1.96 -6.11
N ASN A 94 15.08 1.16 -6.59
CA ASN A 94 15.72 1.36 -7.89
C ASN A 94 14.67 1.29 -9.02
N LYS A 95 14.62 2.29 -9.91
CA LYS A 95 13.62 2.34 -10.98
C LYS A 95 13.71 1.20 -11.99
N ASN A 96 14.87 0.56 -12.15
CA ASN A 96 15.05 -0.56 -13.07
C ASN A 96 14.26 -1.80 -12.62
N ALA A 97 13.83 -1.84 -11.36
CA ALA A 97 12.97 -2.91 -10.85
C ALA A 97 11.49 -2.79 -11.29
N PHE A 98 11.09 -1.75 -12.03
CA PHE A 98 9.68 -1.51 -12.39
C PHE A 98 9.00 -2.75 -12.97
N ASP A 99 9.62 -3.41 -13.96
CA ASP A 99 8.98 -4.55 -14.65
C ASP A 99 8.78 -5.75 -13.72
N ARG A 100 9.79 -6.05 -12.90
CA ARG A 100 9.71 -7.11 -11.90
C ARG A 100 8.62 -6.82 -10.87
N VAL A 101 8.57 -5.60 -10.35
CA VAL A 101 7.56 -5.18 -9.37
C VAL A 101 6.16 -5.20 -9.99
N TYR A 102 6.01 -4.68 -11.20
CA TYR A 102 4.74 -4.70 -11.94
C TYR A 102 4.21 -6.13 -12.10
N LEU A 103 5.05 -7.08 -12.52
CA LEU A 103 4.67 -8.48 -12.67
C LEU A 103 4.31 -9.12 -11.33
N ALA A 104 5.11 -8.87 -10.28
CA ALA A 104 4.85 -9.42 -8.95
C ALA A 104 3.50 -8.94 -8.39
N ILE A 105 3.20 -7.65 -8.50
CA ILE A 105 1.93 -7.08 -8.04
C ILE A 105 0.77 -7.53 -8.94
N GLY A 106 0.97 -7.55 -10.26
CA GLY A 106 -0.04 -7.94 -11.24
C GLY A 106 -0.45 -9.41 -11.16
N SER A 107 0.39 -10.28 -10.58
CA SER A 107 0.00 -11.67 -10.27
C SER A 107 -1.05 -11.78 -9.15
N LYS A 108 -1.20 -10.75 -8.31
CA LYS A 108 -2.09 -10.74 -7.14
C LYS A 108 -3.27 -9.79 -7.30
N TYR A 109 -3.08 -8.67 -8.01
CA TYR A 109 -4.04 -7.58 -8.06
C TYR A 109 -4.35 -7.16 -9.49
N LYS A 110 -5.59 -6.73 -9.71
CA LYS A 110 -6.05 -6.29 -11.02
C LYS A 110 -5.44 -4.93 -11.38
N VAL A 111 -4.74 -4.88 -12.50
CA VAL A 111 -4.27 -3.63 -13.10
C VAL A 111 -5.46 -2.81 -13.59
N VAL A 112 -5.45 -1.51 -13.30
CA VAL A 112 -6.46 -0.55 -13.78
C VAL A 112 -5.85 0.52 -14.68
N LYS A 113 -4.54 0.74 -14.62
CA LYS A 113 -3.82 1.66 -15.50
C LYS A 113 -2.37 1.23 -15.67
N LEU A 114 -1.84 1.34 -16.88
CA LEU A 114 -0.43 1.11 -17.20
C LEU A 114 0.02 2.15 -18.22
N GLU A 115 1.10 2.85 -17.92
CA GLU A 115 1.81 3.77 -18.82
C GLU A 115 3.28 3.36 -18.85
N LYS A 116 3.73 2.84 -20.00
CA LYS A 116 5.10 2.39 -20.21
C LYS A 116 5.62 2.89 -21.56
N PRO A 117 5.82 4.22 -21.72
CA PRO A 117 6.36 4.77 -22.96
C PRO A 117 7.82 4.34 -23.14
N PHE A 118 8.31 4.40 -24.38
CA PHE A 118 9.72 4.16 -24.69
C PHE A 118 10.64 5.19 -24.02
N VAL A 119 10.21 6.46 -24.02
CA VAL A 119 10.84 7.58 -23.30
C VAL A 119 9.78 8.30 -22.48
N GLY A 120 10.07 8.57 -21.20
CA GLY A 120 9.17 9.25 -20.29
C GLY A 120 8.98 8.53 -18.96
N ASN A 121 8.03 9.01 -18.17
CA ASN A 121 7.67 8.42 -16.89
C ASN A 121 6.99 7.07 -17.11
N ARG A 122 7.25 6.13 -16.21
CA ARG A 122 6.53 4.85 -16.17
C ARG A 122 5.61 4.84 -14.96
N TYR A 123 4.39 4.35 -15.17
CA TYR A 123 3.37 4.33 -14.14
C TYR A 123 2.52 3.07 -14.26
N ALA A 124 2.16 2.48 -13.13
CA ALA A 124 1.14 1.44 -13.06
C ALA A 124 0.24 1.69 -11.86
N LYS A 125 -1.06 1.42 -12.02
CA LYS A 125 -2.04 1.45 -10.94
C LYS A 125 -2.79 0.14 -10.89
N PHE A 126 -2.92 -0.39 -9.69
CA PHE A 126 -3.76 -1.53 -9.36
C PHE A 126 -4.80 -1.08 -8.36
N LYS A 127 -5.98 -1.69 -8.45
CA LYS A 127 -7.05 -1.44 -7.48
C LYS A 127 -7.38 -2.74 -6.77
N THR A 128 -7.46 -2.67 -5.45
CA THR A 128 -7.93 -3.76 -4.61
C THR A 128 -9.30 -3.38 -4.03
N LYS A 129 -9.82 -4.18 -3.10
CA LYS A 129 -11.09 -3.89 -2.44
C LYS A 129 -11.00 -2.68 -1.52
N ASP A 130 -9.87 -2.53 -0.82
CA ASP A 130 -9.68 -1.64 0.32
C ASP A 130 -8.52 -0.63 0.11
N ALA A 131 -7.70 -0.82 -0.93
CA ALA A 131 -6.53 -0.01 -1.20
C ALA A 131 -6.31 0.25 -2.70
N THR A 132 -5.42 1.18 -2.96
CA THR A 132 -4.82 1.45 -4.27
C THR A 132 -3.33 1.14 -4.19
N ILE A 133 -2.80 0.53 -5.25
CA ILE A 133 -1.37 0.28 -5.39
C ILE A 133 -0.87 1.04 -6.61
N GLU A 134 0.17 1.85 -6.45
CA GLU A 134 0.78 2.62 -7.52
C GLU A 134 2.27 2.34 -7.63
N ILE A 135 2.78 2.16 -8.84
CA ILE A 135 4.20 2.14 -9.15
C ILE A 135 4.48 3.42 -9.93
N VAL A 136 5.33 4.29 -9.40
CA VAL A 136 5.66 5.59 -9.99
C VAL A 136 7.17 5.64 -10.24
N ALA A 137 7.60 5.60 -11.49
CA ALA A 137 9.00 5.69 -11.88
C ALA A 137 9.23 6.91 -12.77
N PRO A 138 9.68 8.04 -12.18
CA PRO A 138 9.99 9.25 -12.92
C PRO A 138 11.15 9.04 -13.90
N HIS A 139 11.05 9.65 -15.08
CA HIS A 139 12.06 9.53 -16.14
C HIS A 139 13.44 10.00 -15.67
N LEU A 140 13.47 11.15 -15.00
CA LEU A 140 14.68 11.87 -14.57
C LEU A 140 15.17 11.50 -13.16
N SER A 141 14.55 10.52 -12.50
CA SER A 141 15.02 9.97 -11.21
C SER A 141 15.77 8.66 -11.46
N PHE A 142 16.64 8.24 -10.54
CA PHE A 142 17.13 6.85 -10.49
C PHE A 142 16.24 5.94 -9.63
N GLU A 143 15.32 6.55 -8.91
CA GLU A 143 14.43 5.90 -7.95
C GLU A 143 13.00 5.86 -8.48
N MET A 144 12.24 4.91 -7.97
CA MET A 144 10.80 4.79 -8.13
C MET A 144 10.17 4.55 -6.77
N ASP A 145 8.88 4.90 -6.67
CA ASP A 145 8.08 4.59 -5.49
C ASP A 145 7.04 3.53 -5.82
N VAL A 146 6.80 2.65 -4.86
CA VAL A 146 5.72 1.68 -4.86
C VAL A 146 4.84 1.95 -3.65
N ASN A 147 3.65 2.47 -3.90
CA ASN A 147 2.74 3.00 -2.90
C ASN A 147 1.56 2.07 -2.72
N TYR A 148 1.34 1.56 -1.52
CA TYR A 148 0.12 0.89 -1.09
C TYR A 148 -0.62 1.83 -0.18
N LEU A 149 -1.76 2.37 -0.60
CA LEU A 149 -2.52 3.35 0.18
C LEU A 149 -3.93 2.82 0.42
N SER A 150 -4.40 2.85 1.66
CA SER A 150 -5.81 2.61 1.95
C SER A 150 -6.68 3.60 1.18
N THR A 151 -7.90 3.19 0.87
CA THR A 151 -8.85 4.04 0.13
C THR A 151 -9.08 5.38 0.83
N GLU A 152 -9.13 5.38 2.16
CA GLU A 152 -9.30 6.61 2.93
C GLU A 152 -8.05 7.49 2.89
N LEU A 153 -6.85 6.92 3.04
CA LEU A 153 -5.60 7.68 2.94
C LEU A 153 -5.44 8.30 1.53
N GLU A 154 -5.71 7.53 0.47
CA GLU A 154 -5.66 8.05 -0.91
C GLU A 154 -6.65 9.20 -1.10
N LYS A 155 -7.87 9.09 -0.53
CA LYS A 155 -8.90 10.13 -0.60
C LYS A 155 -8.46 11.40 0.13
N GLN A 156 -7.94 11.29 1.36
CA GLN A 156 -7.46 12.44 2.13
C GLN A 156 -6.26 13.11 1.44
N PHE A 157 -5.31 12.31 0.95
CA PHE A 157 -4.18 12.80 0.17
C PHE A 157 -4.64 13.63 -1.03
N LYS A 158 -5.56 13.11 -1.85
CA LYS A 158 -6.09 13.82 -3.02
C LYS A 158 -6.83 15.09 -2.64
N LYS A 159 -7.67 15.03 -1.60
CA LYS A 159 -8.44 16.19 -1.14
C LYS A 159 -7.53 17.32 -0.70
N ILE A 160 -6.62 17.05 0.24
CA ILE A 160 -5.72 18.04 0.82
C ILE A 160 -4.77 18.59 -0.26
N SER A 161 -4.20 17.72 -1.10
CA SER A 161 -3.31 18.15 -2.20
C SER A 161 -4.02 19.05 -3.20
N GLN A 162 -5.30 18.77 -3.50
CA GLN A 162 -6.09 19.61 -4.40
C GLN A 162 -6.42 20.97 -3.78
N GLU A 163 -6.77 21.01 -2.50
CA GLU A 163 -7.02 22.24 -1.75
C GLU A 163 -5.78 23.14 -1.73
N GLU A 164 -4.60 22.56 -1.50
CA GLU A 164 -3.30 23.24 -1.51
C GLU A 164 -2.92 23.76 -2.89
N SER A 165 -3.08 22.94 -3.93
CA SER A 165 -2.85 23.37 -5.31
C SER A 165 -3.74 24.56 -5.68
N ASN A 166 -5.01 24.51 -5.28
CA ASN A 166 -5.96 25.61 -5.52
C ASN A 166 -5.59 26.86 -4.71
N ALA A 167 -5.17 26.71 -3.46
CA ALA A 167 -4.70 27.84 -2.65
C ALA A 167 -3.46 28.50 -3.26
N LYS A 168 -2.48 27.70 -3.69
CA LYS A 168 -1.26 28.17 -4.36
C LYS A 168 -1.59 28.94 -5.65
N LYS A 169 -2.43 28.39 -6.52
CA LYS A 169 -2.87 29.08 -7.75
C LYS A 169 -3.56 30.41 -7.46
N ARG A 170 -4.42 30.48 -6.43
CA ARG A 170 -5.07 31.73 -6.02
C ARG A 170 -4.06 32.75 -5.47
N GLN A 171 -3.01 32.30 -4.81
CA GLN A 171 -1.95 33.18 -4.31
C GLN A 171 -1.10 33.72 -5.47
N GLU A 172 -0.70 32.87 -6.40
CA GLU A 172 0.07 33.26 -7.60
C GLU A 172 -0.73 34.25 -8.46
N ALA A 173 -2.04 34.01 -8.66
CA ALA A 173 -2.91 34.94 -9.39
C ALA A 173 -3.13 36.29 -8.70
N ARG A 174 -2.72 36.47 -7.45
CA ARG A 174 -2.71 37.79 -6.77
C ARG A 174 -1.39 38.54 -6.94
N GLN A 175 -0.35 37.88 -7.45
CA GLN A 175 0.96 38.48 -7.73
C GLN A 175 1.07 39.03 -9.15
N PHE A 176 0.10 38.71 -10.01
CA PHE A 176 -0.09 39.24 -11.35
C PHE A 176 -1.39 40.04 -11.39
#